data_AF-A0A3B9M173-F1
#
_entry.id   AF-A0A3B9M173-F1
#
_cell.length_a   1.000
_cell.length_b   1.000
_cell.length_c   1.000
_cell.angle_alpha   90.00
_cell.angle_beta   90.00
_cell.angle_gamma   90.00
#
_symmetry.space_group_name_H-M   'P 1'
#
loop_
_entity.id
_entity.type
_entity.pdbx_description
1 polymer ?
#
loop_
_entity_poly.entity_id
_entity_poly.type
_entity_poly.pdbx_seq_one_letter_code
_entity_poly.pdbx_strand_id
1 'polypeptide(L)'
;MLDLKFIRSNQDKVKKALADRHYDFDLDQVLVWDERRRSLIGESEQLKNRRNTLSQEVGRLKAAKQDATQLQEEVRGIGKRIKELDQELADLEQKMNNALLMIPNIPHESVPVGEDEEDNLVLRAEG
;
A
#
# COMPACT_ATOMS: atom_id res chain seq x y z
N MET A 1 -1.01 -7.03 13.55
CA MET A 1 -1.43 -6.63 12.19
C MET A 1 -0.83 -7.63 11.23
N LEU A 2 -1.65 -8.21 10.33
CA LEU A 2 -1.12 -9.08 9.29
C LEU A 2 -0.25 -8.28 8.31
N ASP A 3 0.83 -8.90 7.86
CA ASP A 3 1.74 -8.29 6.90
C ASP A 3 1.06 -8.17 5.51
N LEU A 4 1.21 -7.00 4.86
CA LEU A 4 0.56 -6.72 3.57
C LEU A 4 1.06 -7.63 2.44
N LYS A 5 2.34 -8.02 2.45
CA LYS A 5 2.90 -9.00 1.49
C LYS A 5 2.29 -10.37 1.74
N PHE A 6 2.08 -10.74 3.01
CA PHE A 6 1.37 -11.98 3.34
C PHE A 6 -0.05 -11.97 2.81
N ILE A 7 -0.82 -10.90 3.06
CA ILE A 7 -2.20 -10.74 2.58
C ILE A 7 -2.26 -10.89 1.06
N ARG A 8 -1.38 -10.18 0.34
CA ARG A 8 -1.31 -10.22 -1.13
C ARG A 8 -1.02 -11.61 -1.68
N SER A 9 -0.14 -12.36 -1.01
CA SER A 9 0.31 -13.69 -1.47
C SER A 9 -0.63 -14.82 -1.05
N ASN A 10 -1.51 -14.58 -0.08
CA ASN A 10 -2.37 -15.59 0.55
C ASN A 10 -3.82 -15.10 0.68
N GLN A 11 -4.34 -14.43 -0.35
CA GLN A 11 -5.66 -13.78 -0.30
C GLN A 11 -6.76 -14.74 0.10
N ASP A 12 -6.81 -15.93 -0.50
CA ASP A 12 -7.82 -16.95 -0.20
C ASP A 12 -7.76 -17.41 1.26
N LYS A 13 -6.55 -17.55 1.81
CA LYS A 13 -6.35 -17.94 3.22
C LYS A 13 -6.86 -16.84 4.16
N VAL A 14 -6.61 -15.58 3.84
CA VAL A 14 -7.08 -14.45 4.64
C VAL A 14 -8.60 -14.30 4.53
N LYS A 15 -9.17 -14.40 3.31
CA LYS A 15 -10.63 -14.38 3.10
C LYS A 15 -11.33 -15.48 3.88
N LYS A 16 -10.80 -16.71 3.82
CA LYS A 16 -11.33 -17.82 4.60
C LYS A 16 -11.26 -17.54 6.11
N ALA A 17 -10.13 -17.06 6.61
CA ALA A 17 -9.98 -16.75 8.04
C ALA A 17 -10.92 -15.64 8.53
N LEU A 18 -11.27 -14.68 7.66
CA LEU A 18 -12.29 -13.66 7.95
C LEU A 18 -13.69 -14.29 7.98
N ALA A 19 -14.01 -15.15 7.02
CA ALA A 19 -15.28 -15.86 6.93
C ALA A 19 -15.50 -16.84 8.10
N ASP A 20 -14.49 -17.62 8.47
CA ASP A 20 -14.51 -18.56 9.61
C ASP A 20 -14.72 -17.82 10.95
N ARG A 21 -14.49 -16.50 11.00
CA ARG A 21 -14.73 -15.62 12.15
C ARG A 21 -15.99 -14.77 12.02
N HIS A 22 -16.78 -14.97 10.97
CA HIS A 22 -17.94 -14.15 10.64
C HIS A 22 -17.63 -12.63 10.63
N TYR A 23 -16.39 -12.27 10.26
CA TYR A 23 -15.91 -10.90 10.29
C TYR A 23 -16.10 -10.25 8.92
N ASP A 24 -17.08 -9.35 8.82
CA ASP A 24 -17.35 -8.61 7.60
C ASP A 24 -16.27 -7.53 7.38
N PHE A 25 -15.36 -7.82 6.44
CA PHE A 25 -14.26 -6.93 6.10
C PHE A 25 -13.95 -7.00 4.60
N ASP A 26 -13.94 -5.83 3.96
CA ASP A 26 -13.63 -5.71 2.54
C ASP A 26 -12.12 -5.80 2.28
N LEU A 27 -11.62 -7.02 2.18
CA LEU A 27 -10.22 -7.30 1.84
C LEU A 27 -9.87 -6.83 0.42
N ASP A 28 -10.83 -6.86 -0.50
CA ASP A 28 -10.60 -6.50 -1.90
C ASP A 28 -10.29 -5.01 -2.03
N GLN A 29 -10.95 -4.16 -1.23
CA GLN A 29 -10.65 -2.74 -1.18
C GLN A 29 -9.21 -2.45 -0.71
N VAL A 30 -8.68 -3.22 0.24
CA VAL A 30 -7.28 -3.10 0.70
C VAL A 30 -6.30 -3.46 -0.42
N LEU A 31 -6.61 -4.50 -1.21
CA LEU A 31 -5.78 -4.93 -2.34
C LEU A 31 -5.77 -3.89 -3.46
N VAL A 32 -6.91 -3.26 -3.74
CA VAL A 32 -7.01 -2.13 -4.69
C VAL A 32 -6.14 -0.96 -4.25
N TRP A 33 -6.14 -0.62 -2.96
CA TRP A 33 -5.26 0.43 -2.43
C TRP A 33 -3.77 0.05 -2.53
N ASP A 34 -3.39 -1.21 -2.27
CA ASP A 34 -2.00 -1.68 -2.45
C ASP A 34 -1.55 -1.61 -3.92
N GLU A 35 -2.42 -1.93 -4.87
CA GLU A 35 -2.14 -1.76 -6.29
C GLU A 35 -1.92 -0.28 -6.65
N ARG A 36 -2.85 0.59 -6.23
CA ARG A 36 -2.73 2.04 -6.46
C ARG A 36 -1.44 2.59 -5.86
N ARG A 37 -1.09 2.19 -4.63
CA ARG A 37 0.14 2.60 -3.95
C ARG A 37 1.38 2.22 -4.77
N ARG A 38 1.46 0.98 -5.25
CA ARG A 38 2.59 0.52 -6.07
C ARG A 38 2.69 1.29 -7.39
N SER A 39 1.57 1.58 -8.03
CA SER A 39 1.53 2.40 -9.25
C SER A 39 2.06 3.82 -9.00
N LEU A 40 1.62 4.47 -7.93
CA LEU A 40 2.04 5.82 -7.56
C LEU A 40 3.54 5.90 -7.22
N ILE A 41 4.06 4.89 -6.50
CA ILE A 41 5.51 4.78 -6.25
C ILE A 41 6.27 4.68 -7.58
N GLY A 42 5.80 3.85 -8.50
CA GLY A 42 6.40 3.71 -9.83
C GLY A 42 6.42 5.04 -10.60
N GLU A 43 5.31 5.76 -10.62
CA GLU A 43 5.21 7.09 -11.26
C GLU A 43 6.16 8.11 -10.61
N SER A 44 6.19 8.16 -9.27
CA SER A 44 7.06 9.08 -8.51
C SER A 44 8.54 8.83 -8.82
N GLU A 45 8.99 7.57 -8.85
CA GLU A 45 10.37 7.23 -9.17
C GLU A 45 10.76 7.56 -10.63
N GLN A 46 9.86 7.31 -11.58
CA GLN A 46 10.07 7.70 -12.99
C GLN A 46 10.21 9.23 -13.12
N LEU A 47 9.36 9.99 -12.44
CA LEU A 47 9.40 11.45 -12.46
C LEU A 47 10.65 12.00 -11.77
N LYS A 48 11.08 11.42 -10.63
CA LYS A 48 12.34 11.79 -9.98
C LYS A 48 13.54 11.56 -10.91
N ASN A 49 13.57 10.42 -11.60
CA ASN A 49 14.62 10.13 -12.59
C ASN A 49 14.61 11.16 -13.74
N ARG A 50 13.44 11.43 -14.33
CA ARG A 50 13.28 12.43 -15.39
C ARG A 50 13.72 13.82 -14.94
N ARG A 51 13.28 14.26 -13.76
CA ARG A 51 13.68 15.55 -13.16
C ARG A 51 15.19 15.66 -13.04
N ASN A 52 15.86 14.63 -12.54
CA ASN A 52 17.30 14.63 -12.35
C ASN A 52 18.05 14.73 -13.70
N THR A 53 17.61 13.97 -14.69
CA THR A 53 18.16 14.00 -16.06
C THR A 53 18.01 15.38 -16.70
N LEU A 54 16.81 15.97 -16.63
CA LEU A 54 16.57 17.31 -17.18
C LEU A 54 17.32 18.39 -16.40
N SER A 55 17.48 18.24 -15.09
CA SER A 55 18.25 19.19 -14.26
C SER A 55 19.73 19.22 -14.65
N GLN A 56 20.30 18.06 -14.99
CA GLN A 56 21.67 17.97 -15.52
C GLN A 56 21.78 18.66 -16.87
N GLU A 57 20.80 18.45 -17.76
CA GLU A 57 20.77 19.07 -19.09
C GLU A 57 20.64 20.60 -19.00
N VAL A 58 19.79 21.11 -18.11
CA VAL A 58 19.68 22.55 -17.81
C VAL A 58 21.03 23.11 -17.36
N GLY A 59 21.76 22.40 -16.48
CA GLY A 59 23.09 22.80 -16.04
C GLY A 59 24.09 22.88 -17.20
N ARG A 60 24.07 21.90 -18.10
CA ARG A 60 24.92 21.84 -19.30
C ARG A 60 24.66 23.02 -20.25
N LEU A 61 23.40 23.29 -20.57
CA LEU A 61 23.02 24.39 -21.47
C LEU A 61 23.41 25.75 -20.88
N LYS A 62 23.19 25.95 -19.58
CA LYS A 62 23.59 27.19 -18.89
C LYS A 62 25.10 27.40 -18.89
N ALA A 63 25.88 26.33 -18.67
CA ALA A 63 27.35 26.40 -18.77
C ALA A 63 27.80 26.76 -20.20
N ALA A 64 27.09 26.28 -21.22
CA ALA A 64 27.30 26.62 -22.62
C ALA A 64 26.73 28.00 -23.02
N LYS A 65 26.15 28.78 -22.08
CA LYS A 65 25.46 30.06 -22.33
C LYS A 65 24.31 29.94 -23.34
N GLN A 66 23.67 28.77 -23.41
CA GLN A 66 22.49 28.50 -24.23
C GLN A 66 21.20 28.69 -23.43
N ASP A 67 20.08 28.91 -24.13
CA ASP A 67 18.77 29.03 -23.51
C ASP A 67 18.30 27.66 -22.98
N ALA A 68 17.83 27.65 -21.72
CA ALA A 68 17.32 26.47 -21.03
C ALA A 68 15.92 26.69 -20.46
N THR A 69 15.24 27.78 -20.81
CA THR A 69 14.00 28.24 -20.18
C THR A 69 12.91 27.16 -20.22
N GLN A 70 12.69 26.52 -21.37
CA GLN A 70 11.69 25.45 -21.52
C GLN A 70 11.96 24.25 -20.60
N LEU A 71 13.22 23.78 -20.54
CA LEU A 71 13.60 22.67 -19.68
C LEU A 71 13.49 23.02 -18.19
N GLN A 72 13.75 24.28 -17.83
CA GLN A 72 13.54 24.75 -16.46
C GLN A 72 12.07 24.72 -16.05
N GLU A 73 11.17 25.10 -16.96
CA GLU A 73 9.72 25.02 -16.74
C GLU A 73 9.26 23.57 -16.59
N GLU A 74 9.77 22.67 -17.43
CA GLU A 74 9.47 21.23 -17.33
C GLU A 74 9.93 20.65 -15.98
N VAL A 75 11.17 20.95 -15.55
CA VAL A 75 11.69 20.52 -14.25
C VAL A 75 10.82 21.02 -13.10
N ARG A 76 10.34 22.27 -13.17
CA ARG A 76 9.41 22.83 -12.17
C ARG A 76 8.07 22.11 -12.17
N GLY A 77 7.51 21.83 -13.36
CA GLY A 77 6.26 21.09 -13.52
C GLY A 77 6.35 19.68 -12.93
N ILE A 78 7.44 18.96 -13.23
CA ILE A 78 7.71 17.64 -12.64
C ILE A 78 7.85 17.74 -11.12
N GLY A 79 8.54 18.77 -10.61
CA GLY A 79 8.65 19.01 -9.18
C GLY A 79 7.30 19.21 -8.48
N LYS A 80 6.35 19.88 -9.13
CA LYS A 80 4.98 20.03 -8.62
C LYS A 80 4.25 18.68 -8.63
N ARG A 81 4.32 17.93 -9.72
CA ARG A 81 3.67 16.61 -9.84
C ARG A 81 4.19 15.61 -8.80
N ILE A 82 5.50 15.60 -8.54
CA ILE A 82 6.08 14.74 -7.48
C ILE A 82 5.46 15.08 -6.12
N LYS A 83 5.31 16.37 -5.78
CA LYS A 83 4.68 16.77 -4.50
C LYS A 83 3.22 16.31 -4.39
N GLU A 84 2.47 16.38 -5.48
CA GLU A 84 1.08 15.89 -5.52
C GLU A 84 1.03 14.37 -5.29
N LEU A 85 1.92 13.61 -5.95
CA LEU A 85 2.03 12.16 -5.77
C LEU A 85 2.45 11.78 -4.35
N ASP A 86 3.39 12.50 -3.76
CA ASP A 86 3.85 12.25 -2.39
C ASP A 86 2.70 12.47 -1.38
N GLN A 87 1.84 13.47 -1.61
CA GLN A 87 0.64 13.67 -0.79
C GLN A 87 -0.40 12.56 -1.00
N GLU A 88 -0.68 12.17 -2.25
CA GLU A 88 -1.60 11.07 -2.57
C GLU A 88 -1.13 9.76 -1.92
N LEU A 89 0.19 9.50 -1.95
CA LEU A 89 0.80 8.35 -1.29
C LEU A 89 0.61 8.40 0.23
N ALA A 90 0.87 9.54 0.88
CA ALA A 90 0.71 9.67 2.32
C ALA A 90 -0.76 9.41 2.76
N ASP A 91 -1.72 10.00 2.05
CA ASP A 91 -3.15 9.81 2.33
C ASP A 91 -3.57 8.35 2.15
N LEU A 92 -3.07 7.69 1.09
CA LEU A 92 -3.36 6.29 0.81
C LEU A 92 -2.72 5.35 1.84
N GLU A 93 -1.49 5.62 2.26
CA GLU A 93 -0.82 4.85 3.32
C GLU A 93 -1.57 4.95 4.65
N GLN A 94 -2.09 6.14 5.00
CA GLN A 94 -2.89 6.30 6.20
C GLN A 94 -4.19 5.47 6.12
N LYS A 95 -4.90 5.50 4.99
CA LYS A 95 -6.12 4.69 4.77
C LYS A 95 -5.82 3.20 4.89
N MET A 96 -4.76 2.76 4.24
CA MET A 96 -4.33 1.35 4.28
C MET A 96 -3.96 0.91 5.69
N ASN A 97 -3.17 1.70 6.42
CA ASN A 97 -2.77 1.36 7.79
C ASN A 97 -4.00 1.21 8.70
N ASN A 98 -4.96 2.12 8.61
CA ASN A 98 -6.20 2.03 9.39
C ASN A 98 -6.98 0.74 9.09
N ALA A 99 -7.09 0.38 7.81
CA ALA A 99 -7.79 -0.84 7.42
C ALA A 99 -7.03 -2.11 7.85
N LEU A 100 -5.70 -2.13 7.71
CA LEU A 100 -4.89 -3.27 8.13
C LEU A 100 -4.97 -3.53 9.64
N LEU A 101 -5.12 -2.48 10.45
CA LEU A 101 -5.33 -2.61 11.90
C LEU A 101 -6.65 -3.30 12.27
N MET A 102 -7.66 -3.24 11.40
CA MET A 102 -8.94 -3.91 11.61
C MET A 102 -8.90 -5.40 11.26
N ILE A 103 -7.87 -5.87 10.55
CA ILE A 103 -7.79 -7.28 10.15
C ILE A 103 -7.34 -8.14 11.34
N PRO A 104 -8.18 -9.10 11.80
CA PRO A 104 -7.81 -10.00 12.88
C PRO A 104 -6.66 -10.94 12.48
N ASN A 105 -6.03 -11.57 13.47
CA ASN A 105 -5.07 -12.63 13.20
C ASN A 105 -5.75 -13.87 12.62
N ILE A 106 -5.00 -14.62 11.81
CA ILE A 106 -5.44 -15.89 11.24
C ILE A 106 -5.45 -16.95 12.36
N PRO A 107 -6.58 -17.62 12.61
CA PRO A 107 -6.64 -18.75 13.54
C PRO A 107 -5.64 -19.84 13.18
N HIS A 108 -5.10 -20.52 14.18
CA HIS A 108 -4.29 -21.72 13.93
C HIS A 108 -5.17 -22.84 13.38
N GLU A 109 -4.61 -23.74 12.58
CA GLU A 109 -5.35 -24.83 11.92
C GLU A 109 -6.03 -25.80 12.90
N SER A 110 -5.58 -25.82 14.16
CA SER A 110 -6.18 -26.61 15.24
C SER A 110 -7.36 -25.93 15.95
N VAL A 111 -7.66 -24.67 15.64
CA VAL A 111 -8.77 -23.92 16.27
C VAL A 111 -10.07 -24.39 15.61
N PRO A 112 -11.03 -24.93 16.38
CA PRO A 112 -12.33 -25.30 15.82
C PRO A 112 -13.05 -24.05 15.29
N VAL A 113 -13.75 -24.21 14.17
CA VAL A 113 -14.66 -23.18 13.64
C VAL A 113 -15.95 -23.23 14.46
N GLY A 114 -16.42 -22.07 14.90
CA GLY A 114 -17.64 -21.91 15.68
C GLY A 114 -18.15 -20.48 15.57
N GLU A 115 -19.45 -20.29 15.76
CA GLU A 115 -20.13 -19.00 15.66
C GLU A 115 -20.05 -18.24 16.99
N ASP A 116 -20.23 -18.94 18.10
CA ASP A 116 -20.29 -18.35 19.45
C ASP A 116 -19.68 -19.26 20.53
N GLU A 117 -19.90 -18.92 21.80
CA GLU A 117 -19.37 -19.69 22.93
C GLU A 117 -19.93 -21.11 23.07
N GLU A 118 -21.09 -21.42 22.48
CA GLU A 118 -21.73 -22.74 22.57
C GLU A 118 -20.95 -23.79 21.76
N ASP A 119 -20.22 -23.37 20.72
CA ASP A 119 -19.37 -24.23 19.90
C ASP A 119 -18.01 -24.56 20.54
N ASN A 120 -17.72 -24.02 21.73
CA ASN A 120 -16.44 -24.25 22.40
C ASN A 120 -16.30 -25.70 22.87
N LEU A 121 -15.20 -26.34 22.45
CA LEU A 121 -14.86 -27.70 22.86
C LEU A 121 -14.26 -27.74 24.27
N VAL A 122 -14.87 -28.52 25.17
CA VAL A 122 -14.30 -28.83 26.49
C VAL A 122 -13.18 -29.86 26.33
N LEU A 123 -11.93 -29.44 26.54
CA LEU A 123 -10.76 -30.31 26.36
C LEU A 123 -10.44 -31.18 27.58
N ARG A 124 -10.72 -30.68 28.79
CA ARG A 124 -10.47 -31.38 30.05
C ARG A 124 -11.42 -30.85 31.13
N ALA A 125 -11.95 -31.74 31.95
CA ALA A 125 -12.63 -31.41 33.20
C ALA A 125 -11.88 -32.08 34.34
N GLU A 126 -11.65 -31.36 35.44
CA GLU A 126 -11.00 -31.86 36.64
C GLU A 126 -11.92 -31.62 37.84
N GLY A 127 -11.94 -32.58 38.76
CA GLY A 127 -12.71 -32.55 40.01
C GLY A 127 -11.96 -33.27 41.12
#